data_AF-A0A4Q2DS04-F1
#
_entry.id   AF-A0A4Q2DS04-F1
#
_cell.length_a   1.000
_cell.length_b   1.000
_cell.length_c   1.000
_cell.angle_alpha   90.00
_cell.angle_beta   90.00
_cell.angle_gamma   90.00
#
_symmetry.space_group_name_H-M   'P 1'
#
loop_
_entity.id
_entity.type
_entity.pdbx_description
1 polymer ?
#
loop_
_entity_poly.entity_id
_entity_poly.type
_entity_poly.pdbx_seq_one_letter_code
_entity_poly.pdbx_strand_id
1 'polypeptide(L)'
;MAWSAVDVLVLGSNTGEVLLAIASSEEAVLKGFRASDSPIKFIAMDSRLQYMAVVTGKQEVSFFEFEPSSAQWHSLVYLPSDERVPANAEITSIHWDPSFRSEFEDHSVQLVVSYDTGYIMTWCIDFAEGDATVIRSAQIAVAPIYAGHLSPNGSLFVYQSPEPGLQVCDLALSSQAVSFVDSENTIEYPRNIRFMYSGDWLLTSGKGKLSLWHVASRTSARTIDLDRRIHPPNVVIINIKLDKDRRAILDRKDRNKSAAAPGGEVEVVD
;
A
#
# COMPACT_ATOMS: atom_id res chain seq x y z
N MET A 1 -8.82 3.90 -1.44
CA MET A 1 -8.28 4.39 -2.73
C MET A 1 -7.00 3.65 -3.04
N ALA A 2 -6.86 3.13 -4.26
CA ALA A 2 -5.67 2.42 -4.76
C ALA A 2 -5.32 2.93 -6.16
N TRP A 3 -4.03 2.92 -6.52
CA TRP A 3 -3.58 3.21 -7.88
C TRP A 3 -3.11 1.92 -8.55
N SER A 4 -3.42 1.77 -9.83
CA SER A 4 -2.81 0.75 -10.68
C SER A 4 -1.40 1.13 -11.12
N ALA A 5 -0.75 0.19 -11.81
CA ALA A 5 0.47 0.46 -12.56
C ALA A 5 0.25 1.19 -13.90
N VAL A 6 -0.99 1.33 -14.38
CA VAL A 6 -1.33 1.87 -15.71
C VAL A 6 -2.41 2.96 -15.62
N ASP A 7 -2.19 3.95 -14.75
CA ASP A 7 -3.00 5.19 -14.67
C ASP A 7 -4.50 5.02 -14.34
N VAL A 8 -4.84 3.91 -13.70
CA VAL A 8 -6.18 3.66 -13.16
C VAL A 8 -6.20 3.98 -11.67
N LEU A 9 -7.04 4.93 -11.30
CA LEU A 9 -7.34 5.27 -9.92
C LEU A 9 -8.61 4.55 -9.48
N VAL A 10 -8.52 3.74 -8.44
CA VAL A 10 -9.66 3.06 -7.84
C VAL A 10 -10.05 3.75 -6.54
N LEU A 11 -11.32 4.14 -6.46
CA LEU A 11 -11.92 4.81 -5.31
C LEU A 11 -12.99 3.88 -4.73
N GLY A 12 -13.06 3.82 -3.40
CA GLY A 12 -14.14 3.16 -2.69
C GLY A 12 -14.95 4.20 -1.95
N SER A 13 -16.27 4.10 -2.02
CA SER A 13 -17.18 5.02 -1.33
C SER A 13 -17.61 4.48 0.04
N ASN A 14 -18.19 5.36 0.84
CA ASN A 14 -18.89 4.99 2.07
C ASN A 14 -20.27 4.33 1.81
N THR A 15 -20.72 4.29 0.56
CA THR A 15 -21.97 3.64 0.12
C THR A 15 -21.74 2.24 -0.47
N GLY A 16 -20.49 1.75 -0.47
CA GLY A 16 -20.17 0.42 -1.00
C GLY A 16 -19.89 0.37 -2.50
N GLU A 17 -19.70 1.52 -3.14
CA GLU A 17 -19.42 1.64 -4.57
C GLU A 17 -17.91 1.70 -4.83
N VAL A 18 -17.46 0.96 -5.85
CA VAL A 18 -16.12 1.07 -6.41
C VAL A 18 -16.20 1.93 -7.67
N LEU A 19 -15.39 2.98 -7.73
CA LEU A 19 -15.24 3.84 -8.91
C LEU A 19 -13.83 3.70 -9.47
N LEU A 20 -13.73 3.48 -10.77
CA LEU A 20 -12.50 3.41 -11.55
C LEU A 20 -12.42 4.68 -12.39
N ALA A 21 -11.45 5.52 -12.08
CA ALA A 21 -11.10 6.69 -12.88
C ALA A 21 -9.85 6.37 -13.69
N ILE A 22 -9.99 6.26 -15.01
CA ILE A 22 -8.86 6.18 -15.93
C ILE A 22 -8.50 7.63 -16.27
N ALA A 23 -7.33 8.08 -15.82
CA ALA A 23 -6.87 9.44 -16.11
C ALA A 23 -5.85 9.38 -17.25
N SER A 24 -6.23 9.88 -18.42
CA SER A 24 -5.29 10.19 -19.51
C SER A 24 -4.98 11.70 -19.52
N SER A 25 -4.05 12.11 -20.37
CA SER A 25 -3.74 13.54 -20.58
C SER A 25 -4.91 14.34 -21.19
N GLU A 26 -5.90 13.66 -21.79
CA GLU A 26 -6.94 14.29 -22.60
C GLU A 26 -8.36 14.06 -22.03
N GLU A 27 -8.58 12.91 -21.39
CA GLU A 27 -9.89 12.51 -20.87
C GLU A 27 -9.77 11.74 -19.54
N ALA A 28 -10.78 11.90 -18.69
CA ALA A 28 -11.00 11.06 -17.52
C ALA A 28 -12.28 10.23 -17.69
N VAL A 29 -12.14 8.91 -17.79
CA VAL A 29 -13.29 8.00 -17.87
C VAL A 29 -13.57 7.46 -16.46
N LEU A 30 -14.77 7.72 -15.95
CA LEU A 30 -15.24 7.20 -14.67
C LEU A 30 -16.24 6.06 -14.92
N LYS A 31 -15.87 4.84 -14.52
CA LYS A 31 -16.79 3.70 -14.46
C LYS A 31 -16.94 3.25 -13.02
N GLY A 32 -18.08 2.68 -12.65
CA GLY A 32 -18.28 2.20 -11.29
C GLY A 32 -19.23 1.03 -11.21
N PHE A 33 -19.15 0.32 -10.10
CA PHE A 33 -20.06 -0.76 -9.76
C PHE A 33 -20.24 -0.83 -8.25
N ARG A 34 -21.34 -1.45 -7.81
CA ARG A 34 -21.62 -1.64 -6.38
C ARG A 34 -20.98 -2.95 -5.92
N ALA A 35 -20.04 -2.86 -4.99
CA ALA A 35 -19.35 -4.02 -4.42
C ALA A 35 -20.07 -4.54 -3.16
N SER A 36 -20.73 -3.67 -2.40
CA SER A 36 -21.46 -4.02 -1.18
C SER A 36 -22.48 -2.94 -0.82
N ASP A 37 -23.32 -3.22 0.18
CA ASP A 37 -24.18 -2.24 0.86
C ASP A 37 -23.47 -1.57 2.06
N SER A 38 -22.27 -2.06 2.39
CA SER A 38 -21.43 -1.53 3.47
C SER A 38 -20.33 -0.60 2.94
N PRO A 39 -19.84 0.34 3.76
CA PRO A 39 -18.70 1.18 3.40
C PRO A 39 -17.47 0.36 2.97
N ILE A 40 -16.81 0.79 1.89
CA ILE A 40 -15.53 0.24 1.47
C ILE A 40 -14.42 0.83 2.35
N LYS A 41 -13.68 -0.05 3.02
CA LYS A 41 -12.54 0.35 3.87
C LYS A 41 -11.22 0.29 3.13
N PHE A 42 -10.98 -0.81 2.41
CA PHE A 42 -9.72 -1.04 1.71
C PHE A 42 -9.99 -1.61 0.32
N ILE A 43 -9.08 -1.29 -0.60
CA ILE A 43 -9.06 -1.84 -1.95
C ILE A 43 -7.60 -2.16 -2.24
N ALA A 44 -7.32 -3.39 -2.69
CA ALA A 44 -6.04 -3.78 -3.25
C ALA A 44 -6.27 -4.31 -4.65
N MET A 45 -5.51 -3.80 -5.61
CA MET A 45 -5.55 -4.24 -6.99
C MET A 45 -4.21 -4.88 -7.32
N ASP A 46 -4.24 -6.00 -8.01
CA ASP A 46 -3.03 -6.74 -8.31
C ASP A 46 -2.19 -5.98 -9.35
N SER A 47 -0.94 -6.40 -9.52
CA SER A 47 -0.01 -5.71 -10.42
C SER A 47 -0.40 -5.79 -11.90
N ARG A 48 -1.20 -6.79 -12.30
CA ARG A 48 -1.63 -7.02 -13.69
C ARG A 48 -3.00 -6.42 -14.00
N LEU A 49 -3.69 -5.86 -13.01
CA LEU A 49 -5.08 -5.40 -13.10
C LEU A 49 -6.08 -6.47 -13.52
N GLN A 50 -5.77 -7.70 -13.18
CA GLN A 50 -6.66 -8.82 -13.38
C GLN A 50 -7.58 -9.00 -12.18
N TYR A 51 -7.07 -8.79 -10.96
CA TYR A 51 -7.78 -9.10 -9.74
C TYR A 51 -7.83 -7.90 -8.79
N MET A 52 -8.95 -7.79 -8.08
CA MET A 52 -9.15 -6.78 -7.06
C MET A 52 -9.76 -7.40 -5.82
N ALA A 53 -9.15 -7.12 -4.68
CA ALA A 53 -9.70 -7.42 -3.36
C ALA A 53 -10.29 -6.14 -2.77
N VAL A 54 -11.52 -6.25 -2.26
CA VAL A 54 -12.26 -5.13 -1.66
C VAL A 54 -12.69 -5.55 -0.26
N VAL A 55 -12.36 -4.71 0.72
CA VAL A 55 -12.79 -4.90 2.11
C VAL A 55 -14.02 -4.06 2.39
N THR A 56 -15.09 -4.72 2.80
CA THR A 56 -16.35 -4.09 3.20
C THR A 56 -16.65 -4.42 4.66
N GLY A 57 -17.28 -3.49 5.39
CA GLY A 57 -17.60 -3.76 6.80
C GLY A 57 -16.35 -3.93 7.66
N LYS A 58 -16.25 -5.01 8.46
CA LYS A 58 -15.13 -5.22 9.40
C LYS A 58 -14.09 -6.24 8.93
N GLN A 59 -14.53 -7.36 8.39
CA GLN A 59 -13.68 -8.54 8.15
C GLN A 59 -13.83 -9.13 6.75
N GLU A 60 -14.74 -8.56 5.97
CA GLU A 60 -15.26 -9.19 4.76
C GLU A 60 -14.37 -8.80 3.59
N VAL A 61 -13.94 -9.79 2.81
CA VAL A 61 -13.11 -9.57 1.62
C VAL A 61 -13.80 -10.17 0.41
N SER A 62 -14.15 -9.30 -0.54
CA SER A 62 -14.72 -9.68 -1.83
C SER A 62 -13.65 -9.63 -2.90
N PHE A 63 -13.70 -10.59 -3.84
CA PHE A 63 -12.80 -10.64 -4.98
C PHE A 63 -13.53 -10.34 -6.27
N PHE A 64 -12.88 -9.56 -7.12
CA PHE A 64 -13.36 -9.21 -8.45
C PHE A 64 -12.29 -9.53 -9.48
N GLU A 65 -12.73 -10.04 -10.63
CA GLU A 65 -11.89 -10.24 -11.81
C GLU A 65 -12.27 -9.27 -12.92
N PHE A 66 -11.27 -8.72 -13.58
CA PHE A 66 -11.46 -7.87 -14.74
C PHE A 66 -11.57 -8.72 -16.00
N GLU A 67 -12.68 -8.61 -16.71
CA GLU A 67 -12.88 -9.24 -18.01
C GLU A 67 -12.48 -8.26 -19.13
N PRO A 68 -11.38 -8.50 -19.87
CA PRO A 68 -10.89 -7.56 -20.88
C PRO A 68 -11.83 -7.40 -22.08
N SER A 69 -12.60 -8.44 -22.41
CA SER A 69 -13.51 -8.47 -23.57
C SER A 69 -14.69 -7.49 -23.39
N SER A 70 -15.24 -7.41 -22.17
CA SER A 70 -16.35 -6.52 -21.83
C SER A 70 -15.89 -5.21 -21.17
N ALA A 71 -14.63 -5.16 -20.71
CA ALA A 71 -14.08 -4.10 -19.88
C ALA A 71 -14.93 -3.87 -18.62
N GLN A 72 -15.37 -4.96 -17.99
CA GLN A 72 -16.17 -4.99 -16.77
C GLN A 72 -15.45 -5.79 -15.67
N TRP A 73 -15.84 -5.52 -14.43
CA TRP A 73 -15.41 -6.28 -13.27
C TRP A 73 -16.54 -7.23 -12.83
N HIS A 74 -16.21 -8.50 -12.67
CA HIS A 74 -17.14 -9.53 -12.21
C HIS A 74 -16.81 -9.91 -10.78
N SER A 75 -17.85 -10.04 -9.96
CA SER A 75 -17.70 -10.58 -8.61
C SER A 75 -17.45 -12.08 -8.70
N LEU A 76 -16.39 -12.56 -8.06
CA LEU A 76 -16.04 -13.98 -8.04
C LEU A 76 -16.55 -14.64 -6.77
N VAL A 77 -15.97 -14.24 -5.64
CA VAL A 77 -16.32 -14.80 -4.34
C VAL A 77 -16.30 -13.74 -3.26
N TYR A 78 -17.06 -14.06 -2.21
CA TYR A 78 -17.02 -13.38 -0.93
C TYR A 78 -16.39 -14.33 0.09
N LEU A 79 -15.25 -13.98 0.67
CA LEU A 79 -14.64 -14.75 1.73
C LEU A 79 -15.21 -14.29 3.09
N PRO A 80 -15.91 -15.16 3.83
CA PRO A 80 -16.28 -14.87 5.20
C PRO A 80 -15.03 -14.78 6.08
N SER A 81 -15.18 -14.25 7.31
CA SER A 81 -14.07 -14.24 8.27
C SER A 81 -13.55 -15.65 8.50
N ASP A 82 -12.23 -15.79 8.44
CA ASP A 82 -11.53 -17.02 8.83
C ASP A 82 -11.85 -17.33 10.31
N GLU A 83 -12.21 -18.58 10.61
CA GLU A 83 -12.60 -19.00 11.98
C GLU A 83 -11.48 -18.80 13.01
N ARG A 84 -10.22 -18.72 12.56
CA ARG A 84 -9.07 -18.46 13.43
C ARG A 84 -8.94 -16.99 13.83
N VAL A 85 -9.65 -16.09 13.14
CA VAL A 85 -9.68 -14.66 13.44
C VAL A 85 -10.84 -14.37 14.41
N PRO A 86 -10.62 -13.64 15.51
CA PRO A 86 -11.69 -13.30 16.44
C PRO A 86 -12.85 -12.59 15.73
N ALA A 87 -14.09 -12.93 16.07
CA ALA A 87 -15.29 -12.40 15.40
C ALA A 87 -15.44 -10.85 15.51
N ASN A 88 -14.73 -10.21 16.42
CA ASN A 88 -14.73 -8.76 16.60
C ASN A 88 -13.52 -8.05 15.95
N ALA A 89 -12.59 -8.80 15.36
CA ALA A 89 -11.42 -8.21 14.72
C ALA A 89 -11.82 -7.33 13.53
N GLU A 90 -10.99 -6.35 13.21
CA GLU A 90 -11.17 -5.47 12.08
C GLU A 90 -9.93 -5.52 11.19
N ILE A 91 -10.15 -5.64 9.87
CA ILE A 91 -9.07 -5.55 8.90
C ILE A 91 -8.48 -4.15 8.95
N THR A 92 -7.15 -4.06 9.01
CA THR A 92 -6.39 -2.80 9.08
C THR A 92 -5.63 -2.51 7.80
N SER A 93 -5.36 -3.53 6.99
CA SER A 93 -4.83 -3.37 5.63
C SER A 93 -4.94 -4.67 4.82
N ILE A 94 -4.93 -4.53 3.49
CA ILE A 94 -4.81 -5.63 2.53
C ILE A 94 -3.79 -5.28 1.45
N HIS A 95 -2.99 -6.27 1.04
CA HIS A 95 -1.96 -6.11 0.02
C HIS A 95 -1.81 -7.40 -0.80
N TRP A 96 -1.78 -7.29 -2.12
CA TRP A 96 -1.33 -8.40 -2.97
C TRP A 96 0.18 -8.54 -2.85
N ASP A 97 0.68 -9.76 -2.70
CA ASP A 97 2.10 -10.05 -2.83
C ASP A 97 2.49 -10.06 -4.32
N PRO A 98 3.24 -9.05 -4.81
CA PRO A 98 3.63 -8.97 -6.21
C PRO A 98 4.75 -9.96 -6.59
N SER A 99 5.43 -10.54 -5.60
CA SER A 99 6.54 -11.47 -5.79
C SER A 99 6.15 -12.93 -5.61
N PHE A 100 4.90 -13.18 -5.20
CA PHE A 100 4.38 -14.53 -5.04
C PHE A 100 4.50 -15.30 -6.36
N ARG A 101 5.16 -16.45 -6.28
CA ARG A 101 5.20 -17.45 -7.35
C ARG A 101 4.55 -18.70 -6.81
N SER A 102 3.40 -19.05 -7.36
CA SER A 102 2.73 -20.30 -7.01
C SER A 102 3.61 -21.48 -7.41
N GLU A 103 3.76 -22.43 -6.51
CA GLU A 103 4.32 -23.75 -6.82
C GLU A 103 3.26 -24.69 -7.39
N PHE A 104 1.98 -24.30 -7.31
CA PHE A 104 0.84 -25.15 -7.63
C PHE A 104 0.31 -24.86 -9.02
N GLU A 105 -0.05 -23.60 -9.31
CA GLU A 105 -0.79 -23.23 -10.52
C GLU A 105 -0.48 -21.81 -11.00
N ASP A 106 -0.53 -21.58 -12.32
CA ASP A 106 -0.19 -20.30 -12.95
C ASP A 106 -1.17 -19.15 -12.59
N HIS A 107 -2.34 -19.49 -12.05
CA HIS A 107 -3.41 -18.54 -11.70
C HIS A 107 -3.45 -18.18 -10.21
N SER A 108 -2.63 -18.80 -9.37
CA SER A 108 -2.67 -18.50 -7.94
C SER A 108 -1.91 -17.23 -7.58
N VAL A 109 -2.52 -16.42 -6.73
CA VAL A 109 -1.93 -15.21 -6.16
C VAL A 109 -2.00 -15.25 -4.64
N GLN A 110 -1.19 -14.43 -3.97
CA GLN A 110 -1.23 -14.33 -2.51
C GLN A 110 -1.72 -12.95 -2.07
N LEU A 111 -2.72 -12.95 -1.19
CA LEU A 111 -3.21 -11.77 -0.48
C LEU A 111 -2.70 -11.80 0.96
N VAL A 112 -2.15 -10.67 1.42
CA VAL A 112 -1.77 -10.43 2.81
C VAL A 112 -2.82 -9.53 3.45
N VAL A 113 -3.40 -9.98 4.56
CA VAL A 113 -4.47 -9.30 5.30
C VAL A 113 -4.03 -9.11 6.74
N SER A 114 -4.13 -7.90 7.27
CA SER A 114 -3.80 -7.62 8.68
C SER A 114 -5.03 -7.25 9.50
N TYR A 115 -5.05 -7.63 10.77
CA TYR A 115 -6.15 -7.40 11.69
C TYR A 115 -5.71 -6.62 12.93
N ASP A 116 -6.60 -5.77 13.45
CA ASP A 116 -6.37 -4.95 14.64
C ASP A 116 -6.08 -5.76 15.92
N THR A 117 -6.54 -7.00 15.98
CA THR A 117 -6.31 -7.95 17.06
C THR A 117 -4.91 -8.56 17.08
N GLY A 118 -4.05 -8.22 16.11
CA GLY A 118 -2.67 -8.70 16.08
C GLY A 118 -2.49 -9.99 15.27
N TYR A 119 -3.14 -10.08 14.12
CA TYR A 119 -2.94 -11.19 13.18
C TYR A 119 -2.58 -10.67 11.81
N ILE A 120 -1.61 -11.34 11.18
CA ILE A 120 -1.33 -11.22 9.75
C ILE A 120 -1.69 -12.56 9.12
N MET A 121 -2.64 -12.54 8.20
CA MET A 121 -3.06 -13.69 7.41
C MET A 121 -2.46 -13.60 6.01
N THR A 122 -1.98 -14.71 5.49
CA THR A 122 -1.65 -14.83 4.07
C THR A 122 -2.58 -15.84 3.44
N TRP A 123 -3.31 -15.47 2.41
CA TRP A 123 -4.20 -16.34 1.65
C TRP A 123 -3.62 -16.56 0.25
N CYS A 124 -3.28 -17.81 -0.06
CA CYS A 124 -3.04 -18.24 -1.43
C CYS A 124 -4.39 -18.55 -2.05
N ILE A 125 -4.75 -17.77 -3.06
CA ILE A 125 -6.04 -17.82 -3.72
C ILE A 125 -5.80 -18.31 -5.14
N ASP A 126 -6.52 -19.35 -5.52
CA ASP A 126 -6.60 -19.78 -6.91
C ASP A 126 -7.86 -19.21 -7.56
N PHE A 127 -7.71 -18.74 -8.79
CA PHE A 127 -8.74 -18.07 -9.58
C PHE A 127 -9.21 -18.90 -10.77
N ALA A 128 -9.05 -20.23 -10.70
CA ALA A 128 -9.45 -21.12 -11.77
C ALA A 128 -10.97 -21.11 -12.01
N GLU A 129 -11.36 -21.32 -13.27
CA GLU A 129 -12.74 -21.51 -13.71
C GLU A 129 -13.72 -20.36 -13.36
N GLY A 130 -13.21 -19.16 -13.10
CA GLY A 130 -14.04 -18.00 -12.76
C GLY A 130 -14.60 -18.05 -11.33
N ASP A 131 -13.96 -18.79 -10.43
CA ASP A 131 -14.20 -18.74 -8.99
C ASP A 131 -12.90 -18.36 -8.27
N ALA A 132 -13.00 -17.98 -6.99
CA ALA A 132 -11.84 -17.67 -6.16
C ALA A 132 -11.83 -18.59 -4.94
N THR A 133 -10.83 -19.47 -4.85
CA THR A 133 -10.73 -20.47 -3.78
C THR A 133 -9.45 -20.30 -2.98
N VAL A 134 -9.55 -20.28 -1.66
CA VAL A 134 -8.36 -20.24 -0.79
C VAL A 134 -7.78 -21.65 -0.70
N ILE A 135 -6.73 -21.91 -1.47
CA ILE A 135 -6.06 -23.21 -1.50
C ILE A 135 -5.06 -23.41 -0.35
N ARG A 136 -4.55 -22.31 0.23
CA ARG A 136 -3.64 -22.35 1.37
C ARG A 136 -3.74 -21.06 2.17
N SER A 137 -3.62 -21.17 3.49
CA SER A 137 -3.59 -20.01 4.37
C SER A 137 -2.59 -20.19 5.52
N ALA A 138 -1.94 -19.11 5.90
CA ALA A 138 -1.06 -19.05 7.07
C ALA A 138 -1.44 -17.86 7.95
N GLN A 139 -1.14 -17.99 9.24
CA GLN A 139 -1.42 -17.00 10.27
C GLN A 139 -0.16 -16.71 11.06
N ILE A 140 0.12 -15.43 11.25
CA ILE A 140 1.22 -14.95 12.09
C ILE A 140 0.60 -14.09 13.19
N ALA A 141 0.76 -14.52 14.44
CA ALA A 141 0.35 -13.74 15.60
C ALA A 141 1.40 -12.68 15.94
N VAL A 142 0.95 -11.44 16.12
CA VAL A 142 1.76 -10.25 16.37
C VAL A 142 1.07 -9.33 17.39
N ALA A 143 1.70 -8.22 17.73
CA ALA A 143 1.05 -7.17 18.51
C ALA A 143 -0.13 -6.55 17.72
N PRO A 144 -1.12 -5.95 18.41
CA PRO A 144 -2.25 -5.25 17.77
C PRO A 144 -1.78 -4.31 16.65
N ILE A 145 -2.48 -4.33 15.52
CA ILE A 145 -2.05 -3.62 14.30
C ILE A 145 -2.94 -2.40 14.10
N TYR A 146 -2.36 -1.21 13.97
CA TYR A 146 -3.14 0.00 13.64
C TYR A 146 -3.08 0.36 12.16
N ALA A 147 -1.96 0.06 11.52
CA ALA A 147 -1.73 0.24 10.09
C ALA A 147 -0.60 -0.71 9.68
N GLY A 148 -0.62 -1.18 8.44
CA GLY A 148 0.39 -2.09 7.93
C GLY A 148 0.66 -1.91 6.44
N HIS A 149 1.86 -2.28 6.01
CA HIS A 149 2.29 -2.22 4.61
C HIS A 149 3.20 -3.39 4.25
N LEU A 150 2.90 -4.05 3.13
CA LEU A 150 3.74 -5.09 2.56
C LEU A 150 4.91 -4.50 1.77
N SER A 151 6.09 -5.09 1.86
CA SER A 151 7.24 -4.69 1.05
C SER A 151 7.03 -5.01 -0.43
N PRO A 152 7.66 -4.28 -1.36
CA PRO A 152 7.50 -4.51 -2.80
C PRO A 152 7.94 -5.89 -3.27
N ASN A 153 8.76 -6.59 -2.49
CA ASN A 153 9.21 -7.96 -2.76
C ASN A 153 8.41 -9.03 -1.98
N GLY A 154 7.33 -8.65 -1.28
CA GLY A 154 6.47 -9.58 -0.53
C GLY A 154 7.04 -10.13 0.78
N SER A 155 8.34 -9.91 1.08
CA SER A 155 9.00 -10.62 2.17
C SER A 155 8.75 -10.02 3.56
N LEU A 156 8.55 -8.71 3.65
CA LEU A 156 8.44 -7.98 4.91
C LEU A 156 7.07 -7.30 5.03
N PHE A 157 6.47 -7.43 6.20
CA PHE A 157 5.28 -6.67 6.57
C PHE A 157 5.62 -5.71 7.70
N VAL A 158 5.57 -4.41 7.42
CA VAL A 158 5.84 -3.38 8.42
C VAL A 158 4.53 -2.85 8.94
N TYR A 159 4.40 -2.77 10.26
CA TYR A 159 3.17 -2.36 10.89
C TYR A 159 3.39 -1.50 12.13
N GLN A 160 2.38 -0.72 12.44
CA GLN A 160 2.30 0.05 13.66
C GLN A 160 1.57 -0.76 14.73
N SER A 161 2.13 -0.79 15.94
CA SER A 161 1.52 -1.40 17.12
C SER A 161 1.48 -0.42 18.30
N PRO A 162 0.89 -0.81 19.46
CA PRO A 162 1.02 -0.07 20.71
C PRO A 162 2.45 0.02 21.23
N GLU A 163 3.34 -0.87 20.79
CA GLU A 163 4.73 -0.92 21.22
C GLU A 163 5.54 0.22 20.59
N PRO A 164 6.58 0.73 21.29
CA PRO A 164 7.46 1.75 20.71
C PRO A 164 8.12 1.24 19.44
N GLY A 165 8.16 2.08 18.41
CA GLY A 165 8.80 1.72 17.14
C GLY A 165 7.82 1.44 16.00
N LEU A 166 8.39 1.08 14.86
CA LEU A 166 7.66 0.36 13.81
C LEU A 166 8.02 -1.12 13.91
N GLN A 167 7.03 -1.99 13.89
CA GLN A 167 7.27 -3.42 13.96
C GLN A 167 7.43 -4.00 12.54
N VAL A 168 8.37 -4.91 12.36
CA VAL A 168 8.65 -5.54 11.06
C VAL A 168 8.61 -7.05 11.20
N CYS A 169 7.64 -7.66 10.53
CA CYS A 169 7.50 -9.12 10.45
C CYS A 169 8.10 -9.63 9.12
N ASP A 170 8.91 -10.68 9.20
CA ASP A 170 9.32 -11.46 8.03
C ASP A 170 8.28 -12.55 7.77
N LEU A 171 7.60 -12.46 6.63
CA LEU A 171 6.50 -13.35 6.29
C LEU A 171 6.98 -14.77 5.95
N ALA A 172 8.18 -14.92 5.41
CA ALA A 172 8.73 -16.21 5.03
C ALA A 172 9.18 -17.01 6.27
N LEU A 173 9.79 -16.32 7.23
CA LEU A 173 10.24 -16.95 8.47
C LEU A 173 9.11 -17.17 9.48
N SER A 174 7.95 -16.55 9.27
CA SER A 174 6.86 -16.49 10.27
C SER A 174 7.37 -16.07 11.65
N SER A 175 8.43 -15.25 11.69
CA SER A 175 9.13 -14.91 12.91
C SER A 175 8.54 -13.67 13.55
N GLN A 176 8.67 -13.57 14.88
CA GLN A 176 8.27 -12.38 15.63
C GLN A 176 8.89 -11.11 15.07
N ALA A 177 8.15 -10.02 15.21
CA ALA A 177 8.53 -8.75 14.63
C ALA A 177 9.77 -8.17 15.30
N VAL A 178 10.64 -7.55 14.50
CA VAL A 178 11.73 -6.72 15.01
C VAL A 178 11.36 -5.26 14.88
N SER A 179 11.64 -4.47 15.92
CA SER A 179 11.29 -3.05 15.95
C SER A 179 12.33 -2.17 15.27
N PHE A 180 11.87 -1.21 14.47
CA PHE A 180 12.65 -0.04 14.06
C PHE A 180 12.43 1.01 15.14
N VAL A 181 13.50 1.36 15.83
CA VAL A 181 13.45 2.30 16.95
C VAL A 181 14.16 3.59 16.51
N ASP A 182 13.53 4.74 16.76
CA ASP A 182 14.24 6.01 16.62
C ASP A 182 15.25 6.13 17.77
N SER A 183 16.39 6.75 17.49
CA SER A 183 17.35 7.19 18.50
C SER A 183 16.72 7.96 19.68
N GLU A 184 15.65 8.69 19.43
CA GLU A 184 14.93 9.46 20.45
C GLU A 184 13.73 8.71 21.08
N ASN A 185 13.39 7.52 20.56
CA ASN A 185 12.19 6.75 20.94
C ASN A 185 10.87 7.53 20.88
N THR A 186 10.81 8.60 20.07
CA THR A 186 9.68 9.54 19.98
C THR A 186 8.67 9.18 18.89
N ILE A 187 8.63 7.94 18.40
CA ILE A 187 7.72 7.59 17.30
C ILE A 187 6.28 7.63 17.84
N GLU A 188 5.60 8.75 17.63
CA GLU A 188 4.15 8.83 17.76
C GLU A 188 3.51 8.14 16.55
N TYR A 189 2.90 6.98 16.82
CA TYR A 189 1.83 6.32 16.07
C TYR A 189 1.68 6.72 14.58
N PRO A 190 2.58 6.24 13.70
CA PRO A 190 2.62 6.67 12.32
C PRO A 190 1.45 6.10 11.50
N ARG A 191 0.51 6.97 11.13
CA ARG A 191 -0.72 6.58 10.43
C ARG A 191 -0.54 6.07 9.00
N ASN A 192 0.59 6.39 8.36
CA ASN A 192 0.91 5.90 7.03
C ASN A 192 2.32 5.35 7.02
N ILE A 193 2.46 4.21 6.35
CA ILE A 193 3.71 3.48 6.17
C ILE A 193 3.81 3.17 4.67
N ARG A 194 4.92 3.53 4.03
CA ARG A 194 5.17 3.24 2.60
C ARG A 194 6.62 2.86 2.37
N PHE A 195 6.84 1.76 1.66
CA PHE A 195 8.15 1.41 1.14
C PHE A 195 8.52 2.26 -0.07
N MET A 196 9.81 2.59 -0.19
CA MET A 196 10.43 3.30 -1.28
C MET A 196 11.59 2.48 -1.86
N TYR A 197 11.97 2.78 -3.11
CA TYR A 197 13.16 2.23 -3.76
C TYR A 197 13.26 0.70 -3.60
N SER A 198 12.27 -0.02 -4.12
CA SER A 198 12.20 -1.49 -4.09
C SER A 198 12.18 -2.12 -2.70
N GLY A 199 12.00 -1.34 -1.63
CA GLY A 199 11.92 -1.85 -0.26
C GLY A 199 13.12 -1.48 0.63
N ASP A 200 14.15 -0.82 0.09
CA ASP A 200 15.35 -0.45 0.87
C ASP A 200 15.07 0.66 1.90
N TRP A 201 14.04 1.46 1.64
CA TRP A 201 13.69 2.62 2.42
C TRP A 201 12.21 2.58 2.82
N LEU A 202 11.91 3.14 3.97
CA LEU A 202 10.55 3.29 4.46
C LEU A 202 10.28 4.76 4.77
N LEU A 203 9.12 5.25 4.36
CA LEU A 203 8.62 6.57 4.70
C LEU A 203 7.38 6.40 5.58
N THR A 204 7.40 7.05 6.75
CA THR A 204 6.28 7.04 7.66
C THR A 204 5.82 8.45 8.01
N SER A 205 4.54 8.61 8.29
CA SER A 205 3.98 9.88 8.79
C SER A 205 3.48 9.77 10.22
N GLY A 206 4.03 10.58 11.11
CA GLY A 206 3.49 10.84 12.44
C GLY A 206 2.77 12.18 12.51
N LYS A 207 2.39 12.59 13.73
CA LYS A 207 1.77 13.90 13.97
C LYS A 207 2.76 15.02 13.65
N GLY A 208 2.52 15.74 12.55
CA GLY A 208 3.40 16.84 12.12
C GLY A 208 4.82 16.43 11.72
N LYS A 209 5.10 15.14 11.51
CA LYS A 209 6.45 14.65 11.16
C LYS A 209 6.40 13.61 10.04
N LEU A 210 7.40 13.63 9.18
CA LEU A 210 7.74 12.54 8.27
C LEU A 210 9.08 11.94 8.66
N SER A 211 9.15 10.62 8.76
CA SER A 211 10.39 9.92 9.10
C SER A 211 10.78 8.98 7.97
N LEU A 212 12.03 9.08 7.55
CA LEU A 212 12.66 8.22 6.55
C LEU A 212 13.56 7.22 7.27
N TRP A 213 13.34 5.95 7.00
CA TRP A 213 14.04 4.83 7.64
C TRP A 213 14.79 4.03 6.59
N HIS A 214 15.97 3.55 6.95
CA HIS A 214 16.69 2.58 6.16
C HIS A 214 16.36 1.17 6.66
N VAL A 215 15.81 0.32 5.79
CA VAL A 215 15.20 -0.95 6.17
C VAL A 215 16.25 -1.97 6.64
N ALA A 216 17.38 -2.05 5.95
CA ALA A 216 18.43 -3.00 6.30
C ALA A 216 19.10 -2.68 7.64
N SER A 217 19.34 -1.39 7.94
CA SER A 217 19.93 -0.98 9.22
C SER A 217 18.90 -0.78 10.33
N ARG A 218 17.60 -0.75 10.01
CA ARG A 218 16.49 -0.58 10.96
C ARG A 218 16.55 0.71 11.77
N THR A 219 17.12 1.76 11.17
CA THR A 219 17.35 3.05 11.82
C THR A 219 16.66 4.18 11.08
N SER A 220 16.24 5.19 11.83
CA SER A 220 15.81 6.47 11.25
C SER A 220 17.02 7.16 10.63
N ALA A 221 16.94 7.46 9.34
CA ALA A 221 17.97 8.20 8.63
C ALA A 221 17.70 9.71 8.69
N ARG A 222 16.43 10.11 8.64
CA ARG A 222 16.03 11.52 8.69
C ARG A 222 14.59 11.69 9.12
N THR A 223 14.35 12.64 10.02
CA THR A 223 13.01 13.13 10.35
C THR A 223 12.85 14.56 9.82
N ILE A 224 11.70 14.84 9.21
CA ILE A 224 11.29 16.14 8.70
C ILE A 224 10.10 16.60 9.53
N ASP A 225 10.30 17.64 10.33
CA ASP A 225 9.21 18.33 11.02
C ASP A 225 8.42 19.16 9.99
N LEU A 226 7.14 18.84 9.81
CA LEU A 226 6.22 19.59 8.97
C LEU A 226 5.68 20.78 9.77
N ASP A 227 6.52 21.82 9.77
CA ASP A 227 6.38 23.19 10.25
C ASP A 227 5.37 23.51 11.38
N ARG A 228 5.94 24.02 12.47
CA ARG A 228 5.36 24.48 13.74
C ARG A 228 4.49 25.76 13.61
N ARG A 229 4.29 26.27 12.40
CA ARG A 229 3.70 27.60 12.11
C ARG A 229 2.24 27.58 11.66
N ILE A 230 1.64 26.42 11.43
CA ILE A 230 0.20 26.31 11.15
C ILE A 230 -0.52 26.11 12.49
N HIS A 231 -1.35 27.07 12.89
CA HIS A 231 -2.15 26.99 14.11
C HIS A 231 -3.63 26.74 13.75
N PRO A 232 -4.28 25.71 14.33
CA PRO A 232 -3.73 24.78 15.32
C PRO A 232 -2.71 23.79 14.72
N PRO A 233 -1.70 23.36 15.51
CA PRO A 233 -0.55 22.56 15.05
C PRO A 233 -0.90 21.07 14.94
N ASN A 234 -2.06 20.76 14.34
CA ASN A 234 -2.57 19.40 14.17
C ASN A 234 -2.61 19.04 12.69
N VAL A 235 -1.49 19.22 11.99
CA VAL A 235 -1.35 18.68 10.63
C VAL A 235 -1.26 17.16 10.74
N VAL A 236 -2.35 16.49 10.36
CA VAL A 236 -2.41 15.04 10.26
C VAL A 236 -2.20 14.67 8.80
N ILE A 237 -1.12 13.94 8.53
CA ILE A 237 -0.91 13.35 7.22
C ILE A 237 -1.83 12.13 7.12
N ILE A 238 -2.80 12.20 6.22
CA ILE A 238 -3.79 11.13 6.01
C ILE A 238 -3.40 10.17 4.88
N ASN A 239 -2.45 10.55 4.02
CA ASN A 239 -1.99 9.71 2.92
C ASN A 239 -0.59 10.12 2.46
N ILE A 240 0.20 9.13 2.04
CA ILE A 240 1.49 9.30 1.36
C ILE A 240 1.44 8.53 0.06
N LYS A 241 1.72 9.22 -1.05
CA LYS A 241 1.88 8.63 -2.38
C LYS A 241 3.28 8.94 -2.90
N LEU A 242 3.92 7.93 -3.46
CA LEU A 242 5.25 8.02 -4.05
C LEU A 242 5.12 7.97 -5.56
N ASP A 243 5.87 8.84 -6.24
CA ASP A 243 5.94 8.85 -7.69
C ASP A 243 6.88 7.73 -8.19
N LYS A 244 6.42 6.93 -9.16
CA LYS A 244 7.20 5.85 -9.76
C LYS A 244 8.31 6.38 -10.68
N ASP A 245 8.14 7.56 -11.28
CA ASP A 245 9.00 8.09 -12.35
C ASP A 245 9.86 9.29 -11.92
N ARG A 246 10.31 9.30 -10.66
CA ARG A 246 11.10 10.42 -10.13
C ARG A 246 12.39 10.70 -10.92
N ARG A 247 12.97 9.71 -11.60
CA ARG A 247 14.11 9.92 -12.51
C ARG A 247 13.76 10.90 -13.64
N ALA A 248 12.60 10.75 -14.27
CA ALA A 248 12.16 11.65 -15.35
C ALA A 248 11.94 13.09 -14.85
N ILE A 249 11.47 13.26 -13.61
CA ILE A 249 11.28 14.60 -12.99
C ILE A 249 12.62 15.25 -12.66
N LEU A 250 13.58 14.48 -12.11
CA LEU A 250 14.93 14.97 -11.83
C LEU A 250 15.67 15.32 -13.13
N ASP A 251 15.58 14.48 -14.16
CA ASP A 251 16.18 14.73 -15.48
C ASP A 251 15.59 15.98 -16.16
N ARG A 252 14.28 16.22 -16.05
CA ARG A 252 13.64 17.45 -16.55
C ARG A 252 14.10 18.68 -15.77
N LYS A 253 14.27 18.55 -14.45
CA LYS A 253 14.74 19.65 -13.60
C LYS A 253 16.21 20.00 -13.88
N ASP A 254 17.04 19.00 -14.13
CA ASP A 254 18.45 19.19 -14.49
C ASP A 254 18.58 19.78 -15.90
N ARG A 255 17.78 19.33 -16.89
CA ARG A 255 17.72 19.98 -18.22
C ARG A 255 17.29 21.43 -18.15
N ASN A 256 16.30 21.77 -17.31
CA ASN A 256 15.84 23.15 -17.15
C ASN A 256 16.87 24.03 -16.41
N LYS A 257 17.73 23.46 -15.55
CA LYS A 257 18.86 24.17 -14.96
C LYS A 257 19.98 24.42 -15.98
N SER A 258 20.26 23.44 -16.84
CA SER A 258 21.27 23.57 -17.89
C SER A 258 20.86 24.55 -18.99
N ALA A 259 19.56 24.68 -19.27
CA ALA A 259 19.03 25.65 -20.23
C ALA A 259 18.97 27.09 -19.69
N ALA A 260 19.19 27.30 -18.38
CA ALA A 260 19.17 28.61 -17.73
C ALA A 260 20.57 29.20 -17.49
N ALA A 261 21.64 28.57 -18.00
CA ALA A 261 22.97 29.17 -18.02
C ALA A 261 23.05 30.20 -19.18
N PRO A 262 23.18 31.51 -18.91
CA PRO A 262 23.29 32.49 -19.98
C PRO A 262 24.69 32.42 -20.59
N GLY A 263 24.75 32.38 -21.92
CA GLY A 263 25.98 32.49 -22.69
C GLY A 263 26.75 33.76 -22.31
N GLY A 264 28.02 33.57 -21.99
CA GLY A 264 28.98 34.62 -21.71
C GLY A 264 30.31 34.29 -22.38
N GLU A 265 30.32 34.25 -23.71
CA GLU A 265 31.53 34.46 -24.51
C GLU A 265 31.37 35.83 -25.16
N VAL A 266 32.04 36.83 -24.59
CA VAL A 266 32.31 38.09 -25.28
C VAL A 266 33.80 38.06 -25.62
N GLU A 267 34.06 37.76 -26.88
CA GLU A 267 35.34 37.90 -27.56
C GLU A 267 35.76 39.38 -27.48
N VAL A 268 36.91 39.68 -26.85
CA VAL A 268 37.53 40.99 -26.90
C VAL A 268 38.72 40.87 -27.84
N VAL A 269 38.57 41.48 -29.02
CA VAL A 269 39.61 41.66 -30.02
C VAL A 269 40.54 42.81 -29.60
N ASP A 270 41.84 42.59 -29.71
CA ASP A 270 42.85 43.63 -29.99
C ASP A 270 43.59 43.23 -31.27
#